data_AF-A0A3A6MMR9-F1
#
_entry.id   AF-A0A3A6MMR9-F1
#
_cell.length_a   1.000
_cell.length_b   1.000
_cell.length_c   1.000
_cell.angle_alpha   90.00
_cell.angle_beta   90.00
_cell.angle_gamma   90.00
#
_symmetry.space_group_name_H-M   'P 1'
#
loop_
_entity.id
_entity.type
_entity.pdbx_description
1 polymer ?
#
loop_
_entity_poly.entity_id
_entity_poly.type
_entity_poly.pdbx_seq_one_letter_code
_entity_poly.pdbx_strand_id
1 'polypeptide(L)' 'MNKDPRREELVHYWLGKAEESLESARSELEAGRLSFAVNRLYYVLFYLVTASTIRKGRKVRQALRSACSLP' A
#
# COMPACT_ATOMS: atom_id res chain seq x y z
N MET A 1 20.83 8.07 9.78
CA MET A 1 19.45 7.76 9.32
C MET A 1 18.49 8.59 10.15
N ASN A 2 18.01 9.73 9.64
CA ASN A 2 17.17 10.65 10.42
C ASN A 2 15.74 10.05 10.51
N LYS A 3 15.35 9.55 11.67
CA LYS A 3 13.99 9.04 11.92
C LYS A 3 13.11 10.25 12.19
N ASP A 4 12.64 10.92 11.13
CA ASP A 4 11.63 11.96 11.27
C ASP A 4 10.35 11.29 11.81
N PRO A 5 9.90 11.59 13.03
CA PRO A 5 8.76 10.92 13.66
C PRO A 5 7.48 11.06 12.83
N ARG A 6 7.32 12.17 12.08
CA ARG A 6 6.17 12.39 11.19
C ARG A 6 6.19 11.46 9.98
N ARG A 7 7.38 11.04 9.55
CA ARG A 7 7.53 10.08 8.44
C ARG A 7 7.12 8.68 8.90
N GLU A 8 7.50 8.29 10.11
CA GLU A 8 7.13 6.99 10.67
C GLU A 8 5.62 6.91 10.93
N GLU A 9 5.03 7.98 11.48
CA GLU A 9 3.58 8.10 11.63
C GLU A 9 2.84 7.94 10.30
N LEU A 10 3.34 8.61 9.24
CA LEU A 10 2.76 8.48 7.91
C LEU A 10 2.91 7.07 7.34
N VAL A 11 4.04 6.39 7.60
CA VAL A 11 4.22 4.97 7.23
C VAL A 11 3.18 4.10 7.92
N HIS A 12 3.00 4.26 9.24
CA HIS A 12 2.01 3.50 10.01
C HIS A 12 0.59 3.76 9.52
N TYR A 13 0.25 5.01 9.20
CA TYR A 13 -1.04 5.36 8.62
C TYR A 13 -1.33 4.57 7.33
N TRP A 14 -0.38 4.54 6.40
CA TRP A 14 -0.56 3.79 5.14
C TRP A 14 -0.59 2.28 5.34
N LEU A 15 0.18 1.75 6.29
CA LEU A 15 0.08 0.33 6.67
C LEU A 15 -1.29 -0.01 7.25
N GLY A 16 -1.85 0.84 8.10
CA GLY A 16 -3.22 0.68 8.60
C GLY A 16 -4.25 0.66 7.47
N LYS A 17 -4.11 1.55 6.46
CA LYS A 17 -4.98 1.52 5.27
C LYS A 17 -4.83 0.26 4.42
N ALA A 18 -3.62 -0.30 4.34
CA ALA A 18 -3.39 -1.58 3.69
C ALA A 18 -4.12 -2.70 4.44
N GLU A 19 -4.08 -2.70 5.76
CA GLU A 19 -4.74 -3.69 6.61
C GLU A 19 -6.28 -3.61 6.52
N GLU A 20 -6.86 -2.41 6.64
CA GLU A 20 -8.30 -2.17 6.42
C GLU A 20 -8.76 -2.70 5.03
N SER A 21 -7.96 -2.46 3.99
CA SER A 21 -8.28 -2.90 2.63
C SER A 21 -8.13 -4.41 2.46
N LEU A 22 -7.20 -5.04 3.18
CA LEU A 22 -7.01 -6.48 3.16
C LEU A 22 -8.17 -7.19 3.85
N GLU A 23 -8.64 -6.65 4.97
CA GLU A 23 -9.83 -7.17 5.65
C GLU A 23 -11.06 -7.06 4.75
N SER A 24 -11.25 -5.90 4.10
CA SER A 24 -12.31 -5.75 3.10
C SER A 24 -12.17 -6.76 1.95
N ALA A 25 -10.95 -7.00 1.45
CA ALA A 25 -10.73 -7.98 0.39
C ALA A 25 -11.11 -9.40 0.82
N ARG A 26 -10.83 -9.77 2.08
CA ARG A 26 -11.22 -11.07 2.66
C ARG A 26 -12.74 -11.21 2.72
N SER A 27 -13.46 -10.21 3.23
CA SER A 27 -14.92 -10.24 3.27
C SER A 27 -15.55 -10.35 1.87
N GLU A 28 -15.00 -9.65 0.88
CA GLU A 28 -15.46 -9.74 -0.51
C GLU A 28 -15.19 -11.13 -1.12
N LEU A 29 -14.04 -11.72 -0.81
CA LEU A 29 -13.68 -13.07 -1.24
C LEU A 29 -14.61 -14.13 -0.64
N GLU A 30 -14.86 -14.07 0.67
CA GLU A 30 -15.77 -14.96 1.38
C GLU A 30 -17.20 -14.88 0.83
N ALA A 31 -17.62 -13.69 0.38
CA ALA A 31 -18.91 -13.49 -0.26
C ALA A 31 -18.95 -13.86 -1.76
N GLY A 32 -17.87 -14.42 -2.32
CA GLY A 32 -17.78 -14.84 -3.73
C GLY A 32 -17.65 -13.68 -4.72
N ARG A 33 -17.46 -12.44 -4.24
CA ARG A 33 -17.38 -11.23 -5.06
C ARG A 33 -15.95 -10.97 -5.54
N LEU A 34 -15.47 -11.87 -6.40
CA LEU A 34 -14.05 -11.91 -6.84
C LEU A 34 -13.55 -10.59 -7.43
N SER A 35 -14.33 -9.93 -8.30
CA SER A 35 -13.93 -8.65 -8.91
C SER A 35 -13.70 -7.56 -7.86
N PHE A 36 -14.51 -7.54 -6.80
CA PHE A 36 -14.35 -6.59 -5.69
C PHE A 36 -13.17 -6.98 -4.81
N ALA A 37 -12.97 -8.27 -4.52
CA ALA A 37 -11.81 -8.75 -3.77
C ALA A 37 -10.49 -8.36 -4.46
N VAL A 38 -10.38 -8.59 -5.77
CA VAL A 38 -9.21 -8.20 -6.57
C VAL A 38 -9.01 -6.68 -6.57
N ASN A 39 -10.09 -5.91 -6.71
CA ASN A 39 -10.03 -4.45 -6.62
C ASN A 39 -9.48 -3.99 -5.27
N ARG A 40 -9.92 -4.58 -4.16
CA ARG A 40 -9.40 -4.28 -2.82
C ARG A 40 -7.93 -4.66 -2.67
N LEU A 41 -7.51 -5.81 -3.19
CA LEU A 41 -6.11 -6.23 -3.19
C LEU A 41 -5.19 -5.28 -3.97
N TYR A 42 -5.67 -4.70 -5.07
CA TYR A 42 -4.92 -3.65 -5.78
C TYR A 42 -4.59 -2.47 -4.85
N TYR A 43 -5.56 -2.01 -4.06
CA TYR A 43 -5.35 -0.93 -3.09
C TYR A 43 -4.44 -1.34 -1.94
N VAL A 44 -4.51 -2.59 -1.45
CA VAL A 44 -3.56 -3.13 -0.46
C VAL A 44 -2.13 -2.94 -0.97
N LEU A 45 -1.84 -3.41 -2.19
CA LEU A 45 -0.51 -3.30 -2.78
C LEU A 45 -0.09 -1.84 -2.97
N PHE A 46 -0.99 -0.98 -3.43
CA PHE A 46 -0.73 0.45 -3.57
C PHE A 46 -0.33 1.12 -2.25
N TYR A 47 -1.04 0.82 -1.16
CA TYR A 47 -0.75 1.36 0.17
C TYR A 47 0.58 0.82 0.73
N LEU A 48 0.87 -0.48 0.54
CA LEU A 48 2.15 -1.07 0.94
C LEU A 48 3.34 -0.46 0.19
N VAL A 49 3.21 -0.27 -1.13
CA VAL A 49 4.24 0.38 -1.96
C VAL A 49 4.42 1.84 -1.53
N THR A 50 3.34 2.54 -1.23
CA THR A 50 3.36 3.92 -0.73
C THR A 50 4.09 4.01 0.61
N ALA A 51 3.73 3.17 1.58
CA ALA A 51 4.39 3.09 2.89
C ALA A 51 5.89 2.76 2.74
N SER A 52 6.23 1.77 1.92
CA SER A 52 7.63 1.38 1.64
C SER A 52 8.43 2.52 1.01
N THR A 53 7.81 3.28 0.10
CA THR A 53 8.43 4.42 -0.58
C THR A 53 8.70 5.57 0.37
N ILE A 54 7.71 5.92 1.20
CA ILE A 54 7.84 6.94 2.24
C ILE A 54 8.92 6.54 3.24
N ARG A 55 8.94 5.27 3.68
CA ARG A 55 9.95 4.76 4.61
C ARG A 55 11.38 4.93 4.07
N LYS A 56 11.56 4.74 2.75
CA LYS A 56 12.82 4.95 2.01
C LYS A 56 13.14 6.42 1.71
N GLY A 57 12.28 7.37 2.09
CA GLY A 57 12.47 8.81 1.83
C GLY A 57 12.35 9.19 0.35
N ARG A 58 11.72 8.34 -0.48
CA ARG A 58 11.52 8.60 -1.91
C ARG A 58 10.12 9.16 -2.16
N LYS A 59 9.95 9.93 -3.24
CA LYS A 59 8.63 10.40 -3.67
C LYS A 59 7.86 9.25 -4.34
N VAL A 60 6.57 9.10 -4.04
CA VAL A 60 5.69 8.03 -4.58
C VAL A 60 5.71 7.99 -6.12
N ARG A 61 5.71 9.15 -6.78
CA ARG A 61 5.85 9.28 -8.25
C ARG A 61 7.15 8.70 -8.83
N GLN A 62 8.20 8.59 -8.03
CA GLN A 62 9.49 8.07 -8.45
C GLN A 62 9.57 6.56 -8.25
N ALA A 63 8.95 6.03 -7.18
CA ALA A 63 8.86 4.58 -6.96
C ALA A 63 7.96 3.86 -7.97
N LEU A 64 6.82 4.44 -8.35
CA LEU A 64 5.95 3.88 -9.40
C LEU A 64 6.68 3.79 -10.75
N ARG A 65 7.52 4.78 -11.08
CA ARG A 65 8.36 4.74 -12.29
C ARG A 65 9.45 3.68 -12.21
N SER A 66 10.08 3.49 -11.06
CA SER A 66 11.08 2.44 -10.85
C SER A 66 10.48 1.03 -10.88
N ALA A 67 9.23 0.86 -10.43
CA ALA A 67 8.54 -0.44 -10.47
C ALA A 67 8.10 -0.83 -11.89
N CYS A 68 7.69 0.13 -12.72
CA CYS A 68 7.36 -0.10 -14.13
C CYS A 68 8.57 -0.11 -15.08
N SER A 69 9.81 0.06 -14.59
CA SER A 69 11.04 0.04 -15.41
C SER A 69 11.91 -1.19 -15.20
N LEU A 70 11.36 -2.26 -14.59
CA LEU A 70 11.97 -3.59 -14.66
C LEU A 70 11.50 -4.27 -15.96
N PRO A 71 12.42 -4.70 -16.83
CA PRO A 71 12.11 -5.40 -18.09
C PRO A 71 11.48 -6.79 -17.85
#